data_AF-A0A6N9PTM7-F1
#
_entry.id   AF-A0A6N9PTM7-F1
#
_cell.length_a   1.000
_cell.length_b   1.000
_cell.length_c   1.000
_cell.angle_alpha   90.00
_cell.angle_beta   90.00
_cell.angle_gamma   90.00
#
_symmetry.space_group_name_H-M   'P 1'
#
loop_
_entity.id
_entity.type
_entity.pdbx_description
1 polymer ?
#
loop_
_entity_poly.entity_id
_entity_poly.type
_entity_poly.pdbx_seq_one_letter_code
_entity_poly.pdbx_strand_id
1 'polypeptide(L)'
;TFNGKKENYDLSHIPEKAEQAFLRVRPDIDSAAWELGKKAFQNQQRWGFTTWYGFCTNQWGTKWNAYGYDNGVQFDGKSLRFLTAWAPPTPIMTKLAQMYPDLDFTHKWADEDIGYNCGEVEYHNGVPDGEFFPVGQEAVDYANSLWGNDGLEEDEEIEESEDMGGPKL
;
A
#
# COMPACT_ATOMS: atom_id res chain seq x y z
N THR A 1 -5.98 7.00 44.81
CA THR A 1 -4.70 6.60 44.21
C THR A 1 -4.71 5.09 44.05
N PHE A 2 -4.65 4.57 42.82
CA PHE A 2 -4.58 3.12 42.56
C PHE A 2 -3.20 2.60 43.00
N ASN A 3 -3.06 2.37 44.30
CA ASN A 3 -1.97 1.58 44.88
C ASN A 3 -2.43 0.13 44.91
N GLY A 4 -2.39 -0.53 43.75
CA GLY A 4 -2.60 -1.96 43.62
C GLY A 4 -1.34 -2.57 43.03
N LYS A 5 -0.84 -3.63 43.66
CA LYS A 5 0.22 -4.49 43.10
C LYS A 5 -0.07 -4.74 41.61
N LYS A 6 0.95 -4.75 40.75
CA LYS A 6 0.82 -5.19 39.35
C LYS A 6 0.40 -6.66 39.34
N GLU A 7 -0.87 -6.93 39.60
CA GLU A 7 -1.49 -8.21 39.36
C GLU A 7 -1.45 -8.44 37.86
N ASN A 8 -1.02 -9.63 37.46
CA ASN A 8 -0.90 -10.02 36.06
C ASN A 8 -2.30 -10.31 35.54
N TYR A 9 -3.08 -9.26 35.30
CA TYR A 9 -4.43 -9.38 34.76
C TYR A 9 -4.35 -9.87 33.32
N ASP A 10 -5.11 -10.92 33.01
CA ASP A 10 -5.31 -11.34 31.63
C ASP A 10 -6.24 -10.34 30.92
N LEU A 11 -5.62 -9.29 30.38
CA LEU A 11 -6.32 -8.27 29.59
C LEU A 11 -6.74 -8.79 28.21
N SER A 12 -6.35 -10.01 27.83
CA SER A 12 -6.78 -10.64 26.58
C SER A 12 -8.14 -11.34 26.69
N HIS A 13 -8.58 -11.67 27.92
CA HIS A 13 -9.86 -12.33 28.19
C HIS A 13 -10.63 -11.65 29.33
N ILE A 14 -11.09 -10.42 29.11
CA ILE A 14 -11.96 -9.72 30.05
C ILE A 14 -13.31 -10.47 30.13
N PRO A 15 -13.79 -10.88 31.32
CA PRO A 15 -15.09 -11.52 31.44
C PRO A 15 -16.22 -10.60 30.99
N GLU A 16 -17.11 -11.10 30.13
CA GLU A 16 -18.24 -10.34 29.55
C GLU A 16 -19.08 -9.64 30.63
N LYS A 17 -19.40 -10.32 31.74
CA LYS A 17 -20.16 -9.73 32.84
C LYS A 17 -19.47 -8.53 33.48
N ALA A 18 -18.14 -8.57 33.60
CA ALA A 18 -17.36 -7.48 34.17
C ALA A 18 -17.29 -6.28 33.22
N GLU A 19 -17.11 -6.55 31.92
CA GLU A 19 -17.14 -5.57 30.86
C GLU A 19 -18.49 -4.85 30.79
N GLN A 20 -19.60 -5.60 30.77
CA GLN A 20 -20.95 -5.02 30.75
C GLN A 20 -21.25 -4.19 32.00
N ALA A 21 -20.79 -4.66 33.18
CA ALA A 21 -20.94 -3.90 34.41
C ALA A 21 -20.18 -2.56 34.36
N PHE A 22 -18.98 -2.54 33.76
CA PHE A 22 -18.18 -1.33 33.56
C PHE A 22 -18.85 -0.36 32.58
N LEU A 23 -19.28 -0.83 31.41
CA LEU A 23 -19.93 0.02 30.41
C LEU A 23 -21.25 0.62 30.92
N ARG A 24 -22.01 -0.12 31.74
CA ARG A 24 -23.24 0.39 32.37
C ARG A 24 -23.00 1.59 33.29
N VAL A 25 -21.85 1.65 33.97
CA VAL A 25 -21.50 2.78 34.86
C VAL A 25 -20.71 3.88 34.13
N ARG A 26 -20.40 3.68 32.85
CA ARG A 26 -19.69 4.62 31.97
C ARG A 26 -20.48 4.86 30.68
N PRO A 27 -21.70 5.41 30.77
CA PRO A 27 -22.52 5.70 29.58
C PRO A 27 -21.92 6.76 28.66
N ASP A 28 -20.90 7.49 29.13
CA ASP A 28 -20.09 8.41 28.33
C ASP A 28 -19.17 7.70 27.32
N ILE A 29 -18.91 6.40 27.52
CA ILE A 29 -18.13 5.60 26.59
C ILE A 29 -19.06 5.07 25.51
N ASP A 30 -18.80 5.47 24.26
CA ASP A 30 -19.44 4.87 23.11
C ASP A 30 -19.03 3.39 22.97
N SER A 31 -20.03 2.52 22.86
CA SER A 31 -19.82 1.07 22.77
C SER A 31 -18.98 0.66 21.55
N ALA A 32 -19.13 1.36 20.42
CA ALA A 32 -18.35 1.05 19.23
C ALA A 32 -16.87 1.47 19.40
N ALA A 33 -16.61 2.62 20.01
CA ALA A 33 -15.26 3.06 20.36
C ALA A 33 -14.58 2.10 21.35
N TRP A 34 -15.32 1.59 22.34
CA TRP A 34 -14.81 0.58 23.28
C TRP A 34 -14.41 -0.71 22.58
N GLU A 35 -15.29 -1.27 21.74
CA GLU A 35 -15.00 -2.49 20.97
C GLU A 35 -13.81 -2.30 20.02
N LEU A 36 -13.72 -1.14 19.36
CA LEU A 36 -12.59 -0.81 18.49
C LEU A 36 -11.26 -0.75 19.27
N GLY A 37 -11.26 -0.13 20.45
CA GLY A 37 -10.09 -0.06 21.33
C GLY A 37 -9.65 -1.44 21.83
N LYS A 38 -10.61 -2.26 22.28
CA LYS A 38 -10.35 -3.66 22.69
C LYS A 38 -9.74 -4.46 21.54
N LYS A 39 -10.29 -4.33 20.34
CA LYS A 39 -9.76 -4.96 19.12
C LYS A 39 -8.33 -4.51 18.82
N ALA A 40 -8.07 -3.21 18.82
CA ALA A 40 -6.73 -2.66 18.56
C ALA A 40 -5.69 -3.19 19.56
N PHE A 41 -6.03 -3.23 20.85
CA PHE A 41 -5.17 -3.79 21.89
C PHE A 41 -4.88 -5.28 21.65
N GLN A 42 -5.91 -6.08 21.39
CA GLN A 42 -5.74 -7.52 21.10
C GLN A 42 -4.89 -7.75 19.86
N ASN A 43 -5.09 -6.96 18.80
CA ASN A 43 -4.31 -7.05 17.57
C ASN A 43 -2.83 -6.75 17.83
N GLN A 44 -2.54 -5.70 18.61
CA GLN A 44 -1.17 -5.35 18.98
C GLN A 44 -0.47 -6.49 19.73
N GLN A 45 -1.16 -7.10 20.69
CA GLN A 45 -0.59 -8.18 21.49
C GLN A 45 -0.33 -9.46 20.67
N ARG A 46 -1.21 -9.77 19.71
CA ARG A 46 -1.13 -11.01 18.92
C ARG A 46 -0.22 -10.90 17.69
N TRP A 47 -0.26 -9.74 17.02
CA TRP A 47 0.35 -9.56 15.70
C TRP A 47 1.35 -8.41 15.64
N GLY A 48 1.48 -7.62 16.71
CA GLY A 48 2.38 -6.47 16.74
C GLY A 48 1.84 -5.21 16.05
N PHE A 49 0.61 -5.25 15.52
CA PHE A 49 -0.03 -4.13 14.84
C PHE A 49 -1.44 -3.92 15.36
N THR A 50 -1.82 -2.66 15.60
CA THR A 50 -3.17 -2.29 16.06
C THR A 50 -4.21 -2.38 14.95
N THR A 51 -3.81 -2.10 13.71
CA THR A 51 -4.70 -2.03 12.54
C THR A 51 -4.17 -2.81 11.36
N TRP A 52 -5.07 -3.19 10.46
CA TRP A 52 -4.70 -3.80 9.17
C TRP A 52 -3.81 -2.86 8.34
N TYR A 53 -4.03 -1.54 8.41
CA TYR A 53 -3.25 -0.55 7.69
C TYR A 53 -1.78 -0.54 8.14
N GLY A 54 -1.55 -0.55 9.45
CA GLY A 54 -0.20 -0.66 10.01
C GLY A 54 0.48 -1.96 9.59
N PHE A 55 -0.25 -3.07 9.60
CA PHE A 55 0.27 -4.36 9.12
C PHE A 55 0.65 -4.29 7.63
N CYS A 56 -0.25 -3.88 6.74
CA CYS A 56 -0.01 -3.85 5.29
C CYS A 56 1.18 -2.97 4.92
N THR A 57 1.21 -1.73 5.44
CA THR A 57 2.31 -0.80 5.15
C THR A 57 3.68 -1.33 5.62
N ASN A 58 3.73 -2.01 6.77
CA ASN A 58 5.00 -2.54 7.30
C ASN A 58 5.42 -3.87 6.68
N GLN A 59 4.46 -4.76 6.39
CA GLN A 59 4.75 -6.12 5.92
C GLN A 59 4.79 -6.22 4.41
N TRP A 60 4.01 -5.40 3.71
CA TRP A 60 3.89 -5.44 2.25
C TRP A 60 4.55 -4.24 1.57
N GLY A 61 4.75 -3.15 2.30
CA GLY A 61 5.21 -1.87 1.75
C GLY A 61 4.11 -1.04 1.11
N THR A 62 2.88 -1.56 1.03
CA THR A 62 1.74 -0.95 0.33
C THR A 62 0.55 -0.81 1.24
N LYS A 63 -0.37 0.11 0.91
CA LYS A 63 -1.58 0.34 1.71
C LYS A 63 -2.46 -0.91 1.83
N TRP A 64 -2.70 -1.57 0.71
CA TRP A 64 -3.59 -2.72 0.58
C TRP A 64 -3.04 -3.70 -0.45
N ASN A 65 -3.78 -4.78 -0.68
CA ASN A 65 -3.39 -5.83 -1.61
C ASN A 65 -3.30 -5.31 -3.05
N ALA A 66 -2.61 -6.05 -3.92
CA ALA A 66 -2.51 -5.72 -5.33
C ALA A 66 -3.90 -5.72 -6.01
N TYR A 67 -4.03 -4.92 -7.06
CA TYR A 67 -5.27 -4.72 -7.82
C TYR A 67 -4.97 -4.50 -9.33
N GLY A 68 -5.96 -4.05 -10.09
CA GLY A 68 -5.84 -3.82 -11.54
C GLY A 68 -6.09 -5.09 -12.36
N TYR A 69 -6.85 -6.04 -11.80
CA TYR A 69 -7.16 -7.32 -12.45
C TYR A 69 -8.48 -7.33 -13.22
N ASP A 70 -9.05 -6.16 -13.53
CA ASP A 70 -10.35 -6.07 -14.23
C ASP A 70 -10.32 -6.78 -15.59
N ASN A 71 -9.14 -6.82 -16.21
CA ASN A 71 -8.87 -7.54 -17.46
C ASN A 71 -8.18 -8.90 -17.24
N GLY A 72 -8.28 -9.45 -16.03
CA GLY A 72 -7.61 -10.66 -15.60
C GLY A 72 -6.16 -10.43 -15.15
N VAL A 73 -5.54 -11.51 -14.69
CA VAL A 73 -4.11 -11.51 -14.30
C VAL A 73 -3.25 -11.33 -15.54
N GLN A 74 -2.44 -10.28 -15.55
CA GLN A 74 -1.54 -9.96 -16.65
C GLN A 74 -0.27 -10.80 -16.52
N PHE A 75 -0.29 -12.03 -17.02
CA PHE A 75 0.85 -12.94 -17.05
C PHE A 75 1.09 -13.48 -18.46
N ASP A 76 2.27 -13.23 -19.02
CA ASP A 76 2.65 -13.63 -20.40
C ASP A 76 3.52 -14.90 -20.46
N GLY A 77 3.66 -15.60 -19.33
CA GLY A 77 4.57 -16.73 -19.18
C GLY A 77 5.97 -16.36 -18.69
N LYS A 78 6.32 -15.07 -18.68
CA LYS A 78 7.62 -14.55 -18.25
C LYS A 78 7.50 -13.40 -17.23
N SER A 79 6.50 -12.56 -17.39
CA SER A 79 6.30 -11.32 -16.63
C SER A 79 4.90 -11.31 -16.01
N LEU A 80 4.80 -10.86 -14.76
CA LEU A 80 3.55 -10.62 -14.06
C LEU A 80 3.40 -9.11 -13.84
N ARG A 81 2.26 -8.54 -14.22
CA ARG A 81 1.94 -7.11 -14.02
C ARG A 81 0.70 -6.95 -13.13
N PHE A 82 0.75 -5.98 -12.23
CA PHE A 82 -0.33 -5.63 -11.31
C PHE A 82 -0.11 -4.22 -10.76
N LEU A 83 -1.13 -3.67 -10.11
CA LEU A 83 -1.07 -2.36 -9.47
C LEU A 83 -1.00 -2.49 -7.95
N THR A 84 -0.31 -1.55 -7.31
CA THR A 84 -0.29 -1.37 -5.85
C THR A 84 -0.55 0.09 -5.49
N ALA A 85 -1.05 0.33 -4.28
CA ALA A 85 -1.28 1.70 -3.84
C ALA A 85 0.00 2.31 -3.26
N TRP A 86 0.33 3.50 -3.75
CA TRP A 86 1.31 4.47 -3.24
C TRP A 86 2.78 4.09 -3.31
N ALA A 87 3.10 2.81 -3.42
CA ALA A 87 4.47 2.34 -3.40
C ALA A 87 4.60 0.97 -4.08
N PRO A 88 5.80 0.64 -4.57
CA PRO A 88 6.14 -0.71 -4.94
C PRO A 88 6.17 -1.64 -3.70
N PRO A 89 5.77 -2.92 -3.83
CA PRO A 89 5.72 -3.87 -2.70
C PRO A 89 7.10 -4.47 -2.38
N THR A 90 8.11 -3.63 -2.15
CA THR A 90 9.52 -4.04 -1.97
C THR A 90 9.72 -5.14 -0.91
N PRO A 91 9.08 -5.09 0.28
CA PRO A 91 9.19 -6.18 1.25
C PRO A 91 8.73 -7.54 0.73
N ILE A 92 7.66 -7.57 -0.08
CA ILE A 92 7.16 -8.81 -0.69
C ILE A 92 8.16 -9.34 -1.71
N MET A 93 8.72 -8.47 -2.56
CA MET A 93 9.69 -8.86 -3.58
C MET A 93 10.97 -9.41 -2.96
N THR A 94 11.48 -8.74 -1.92
CA THR A 94 12.62 -9.24 -1.14
C THR A 94 12.32 -10.61 -0.53
N LYS A 95 11.12 -10.81 0.02
CA LYS A 95 10.74 -12.10 0.60
C LYS A 95 10.61 -13.20 -0.45
N LEU A 96 10.09 -12.86 -1.63
CA LEU A 96 9.97 -13.78 -2.76
C LEU A 96 11.35 -14.25 -3.21
N ALA A 97 12.31 -13.34 -3.38
CA ALA A 97 13.69 -13.67 -3.70
C ALA A 97 14.30 -14.63 -2.66
N GLN A 98 14.15 -14.33 -1.37
CA GLN A 98 14.66 -15.21 -0.30
C GLN A 98 14.03 -16.62 -0.29
N MET A 99 12.75 -16.73 -0.68
CA MET A 99 12.05 -18.00 -0.72
C MET A 99 12.43 -18.86 -1.93
N TYR A 100 12.82 -18.22 -3.03
CA TYR A 100 13.16 -18.87 -4.29
C TYR A 100 14.53 -18.35 -4.79
N PRO A 101 15.63 -18.70 -4.10
CA PRO A 101 16.95 -18.16 -4.44
C PRO A 101 17.45 -18.58 -5.82
N ASP A 102 16.93 -19.68 -6.38
CA ASP A 102 17.26 -20.16 -7.73
C ASP A 102 16.52 -19.39 -8.84
N LEU A 103 15.59 -18.49 -8.49
CA LEU A 103 14.83 -17.68 -9.44
C LEU A 103 15.42 -16.27 -9.51
N ASP A 104 15.96 -15.95 -10.68
CA ASP A 104 16.36 -14.57 -11.00
C ASP A 104 15.19 -13.81 -11.58
N PHE A 105 14.98 -12.59 -11.10
CA PHE A 105 13.93 -11.71 -11.62
C PHE A 105 14.26 -10.23 -11.39
N THR A 106 13.66 -9.40 -12.25
CA THR A 106 13.71 -7.95 -12.12
C THR A 106 12.34 -7.45 -11.68
N HIS A 107 12.30 -6.70 -10.59
CA HIS A 107 11.12 -5.98 -10.14
C HIS A 107 11.18 -4.55 -10.67
N LYS A 108 10.24 -4.21 -11.55
CA LYS A 108 10.14 -2.87 -12.17
C LYS A 108 8.85 -2.21 -11.70
N TRP A 109 8.90 -0.90 -11.43
CA TRP A 109 7.71 -0.13 -11.08
C TRP A 109 7.77 1.30 -11.64
N ALA A 110 6.60 1.89 -11.86
CA ALA A 110 6.42 3.29 -12.16
C ALA A 110 5.07 3.73 -11.56
N ASP A 111 5.06 4.87 -10.89
CA ASP A 111 3.83 5.46 -10.35
C ASP A 111 2.97 6.07 -11.46
N GLU A 112 1.71 6.39 -11.16
CA GLU A 112 0.86 7.13 -12.10
C GLU A 112 1.33 8.58 -12.33
N ASP A 113 2.07 9.15 -11.37
CA ASP A 113 2.72 10.45 -11.48
C ASP A 113 4.02 10.28 -12.28
N ILE A 114 3.90 10.40 -13.60
CA ILE A 114 4.97 10.08 -14.56
C ILE A 114 6.25 10.84 -14.23
N GLY A 115 7.37 10.10 -14.20
CA GLY A 115 8.69 10.64 -13.83
C GLY A 115 8.97 10.68 -12.32
N TYR A 116 8.00 10.29 -11.49
CA TYR A 116 8.17 10.15 -10.05
C TYR A 116 8.05 8.70 -9.62
N ASN A 117 8.76 8.35 -8.53
CA ASN A 117 8.67 7.05 -7.85
C ASN A 117 8.68 5.85 -8.82
N CYS A 118 9.66 5.81 -9.73
CA CYS A 118 9.87 4.73 -10.68
C CYS A 118 11.28 4.15 -10.55
N GLY A 119 11.47 2.92 -11.00
CA GLY A 119 12.77 2.26 -10.98
C GLY A 119 12.66 0.74 -11.04
N GLU A 120 13.82 0.10 -10.86
CA GLU A 120 13.91 -1.34 -10.79
C GLU A 120 14.98 -1.86 -9.84
N VAL A 121 14.73 -3.07 -9.35
CA VAL A 121 15.68 -3.87 -8.57
C VAL A 121 15.79 -5.25 -9.18
N GLU A 122 17.02 -5.69 -9.43
CA GLU A 122 17.35 -7.04 -9.87
C GLU A 122 17.65 -7.92 -8.65
N TYR A 123 17.10 -9.14 -8.65
CA TYR A 123 17.32 -10.13 -7.61
C TYR A 123 17.99 -11.37 -8.20
N HIS A 124 19.07 -11.80 -7.56
CA HIS A 124 19.83 -13.01 -7.91
C HIS A 124 20.31 -13.68 -6.62
N ASN A 125 20.27 -15.01 -6.55
CA ASN A 125 20.59 -15.80 -5.35
C ASN A 125 19.85 -15.33 -4.07
N GLY A 126 18.61 -14.87 -4.24
CA GLY A 126 17.72 -14.46 -3.14
C GLY A 126 18.04 -13.11 -2.50
N VAL A 127 18.91 -12.30 -3.10
CA VAL A 127 19.25 -10.94 -2.64
C VAL A 127 19.22 -9.94 -3.79
N PRO A 128 19.07 -8.62 -3.52
CA PRO A 128 19.28 -7.59 -4.53
C PRO A 128 20.72 -7.61 -5.07
N ASP A 129 20.87 -7.53 -6.39
CA ASP A 129 22.17 -7.54 -7.10
C ASP A 129 22.31 -6.38 -8.12
N GLY A 130 21.28 -5.54 -8.22
CA GLY A 130 21.28 -4.36 -9.08
C GLY A 130 20.11 -3.44 -8.77
N GLU A 131 20.34 -2.13 -8.83
CA GLU A 131 19.32 -1.11 -8.59
C GLU A 131 19.45 0.00 -9.63
N PHE A 132 18.33 0.45 -10.17
CA PHE A 132 18.27 1.57 -11.10
C PHE A 132 17.09 2.48 -10.74
N PHE A 133 17.40 3.72 -10.38
CA PHE A 133 16.43 4.76 -10.01
C PHE A 133 16.65 5.96 -10.94
N PRO A 134 15.95 6.01 -12.08
CA PRO A 134 16.13 7.09 -13.04
C PRO A 134 15.66 8.42 -12.46
N VAL A 135 16.22 9.53 -12.98
CA VAL A 135 15.88 10.89 -12.53
C VAL A 135 15.71 11.84 -13.72
N GLY A 136 14.93 12.90 -13.54
CA GLY A 136 14.69 13.88 -14.59
C GLY A 136 14.01 13.26 -15.81
N GLN A 137 14.47 13.62 -17.01
CA GLN A 137 13.88 13.11 -18.25
C GLN A 137 13.95 11.58 -18.36
N GLU A 138 15.01 10.96 -17.86
CA GLU A 138 15.15 9.49 -17.89
C GLU A 138 14.04 8.81 -17.07
N ALA A 139 13.58 9.43 -15.98
CA ALA A 139 12.49 8.90 -15.17
C ALA A 139 11.15 8.96 -15.90
N VAL A 140 10.94 10.05 -16.66
CA VAL A 140 9.74 10.25 -17.49
C VAL A 140 9.72 9.20 -18.61
N ASP A 141 10.82 9.07 -19.35
CA ASP A 141 10.95 8.12 -20.45
C ASP A 141 10.78 6.68 -19.95
N TYR A 142 11.41 6.34 -18.82
CA TYR A 142 11.28 5.03 -18.19
C TYR A 142 9.84 4.72 -17.78
N ALA A 143 9.18 5.64 -17.06
CA ALA A 143 7.81 5.45 -16.60
C ALA A 143 6.83 5.29 -17.78
N ASN A 144 6.96 6.11 -18.82
CA ASN A 144 6.14 6.01 -20.03
C ASN A 144 6.30 4.65 -20.73
N SER A 145 7.53 4.11 -20.77
CA SER A 145 7.77 2.79 -21.36
C SER A 145 7.09 1.65 -20.60
N LEU A 146 7.00 1.77 -19.28
CA LEU A 146 6.32 0.79 -18.43
C LEU A 146 4.79 0.85 -18.60
N TRP A 147 4.26 2.07 -18.67
CA TRP A 147 2.83 2.33 -18.90
C TRP A 147 2.39 2.07 -20.34
N GLY A 148 3.32 2.00 -21.29
CA GLY A 148 3.04 1.85 -22.71
C GLY A 148 2.56 3.14 -23.38
N ASN A 149 2.96 4.29 -22.84
CA ASN A 149 2.63 5.62 -23.37
C ASN A 149 3.58 6.04 -24.52
N ASP A 150 4.61 5.25 -24.80
CA ASP A 150 5.58 5.50 -25.86
C ASP A 150 4.87 5.65 -27.22
N GLY A 151 4.68 6.90 -27.67
CA GLY A 151 4.02 7.23 -28.93
C GLY A 151 2.65 7.91 -28.81
N LEU A 152 2.19 8.22 -27.59
CA LEU A 152 1.15 9.24 -27.40
C LEU A 152 1.85 10.59 -27.44
N GLU A 153 1.76 11.29 -28.58
CA GLU A 153 2.14 12.69 -28.67
C GLU A 153 1.39 13.45 -27.56
N GLU A 154 2.08 14.33 -26.83
CA GLU A 154 1.42 15.26 -25.92
C GLU A 154 0.34 15.97 -26.74
N ASP A 155 -0.94 15.70 -26.45
CA ASP A 155 -2.03 16.48 -27.01
C ASP A 155 -1.76 17.92 -26.56
N GLU A 156 -1.17 18.73 -27.46
CA GLU A 156 -0.95 20.15 -27.24
C GLU A 156 -2.28 20.73 -26.76
N GLU A 157 -2.28 21.35 -25.58
CA GLU A 157 -3.45 22.04 -25.04
C GLU A 157 -3.97 22.99 -26.12
N ILE A 158 -5.08 22.62 -26.78
CA ILE A 158 -5.78 23.49 -27.70
C ILE A 158 -6.30 24.64 -26.84
N GLU A 159 -5.64 25.80 -26.90
CA GLU A 159 -6.21 27.05 -26.45
C GLU A 159 -7.53 27.25 -27.22
N GLU A 160 -8.66 26.97 -26.57
CA GLU A 160 -9.97 27.39 -27.07
C GLU A 160 -9.98 28.91 -27.13
N SER A 161 -9.67 29.46 -28.30
CA SER A 161 -9.98 30.86 -28.59
C SER A 161 -11.49 31.00 -28.57
N GLU A 162 -12.02 31.65 -27.54
CA GLU A 162 -13.43 32.05 -27.44
C GLU A 162 -13.78 33.00 -28.60
N ASP A 163 -14.27 32.45 -29.72
CA ASP A 163 -14.99 33.23 -30.74
C ASP A 163 -16.37 33.56 -30.19
N MET A 164 -16.44 34.69 -29.48
CA MET A 164 -17.69 35.31 -29.04
C MET A 164 -18.41 35.92 -30.25
N GLY A 165 -19.03 35.05 -31.05
CA GLY A 165 -19.96 35.39 -32.11
C GLY A 165 -21.15 36.17 -31.55
N GLY A 166 -21.03 37.50 -31.54
CA GLY A 166 -22.12 38.41 -31.17
C GLY A 166 -23.26 38.36 -32.21
N PRO A 167 -24.53 38.36 -31.77
CA PRO A 167 -25.67 38.33 -32.67
C PRO A 167 -25.76 39.61 -33.51
N LYS A 168 -26.01 39.46 -34.81
CA LYS A 168 -26.36 40.56 -35.71
C LYS A 168 -27.76 41.07 -35.38
N LEU A 169 -27.87 42.36 -35.08
CA LEU A 169 -29.09 43.17 -35.20
C LEU A 169 -28.93 44.09 -36.40
#